data_AF-A0A2V7M9K6-F1
#
_entry.id   AF-A0A2V7M9K6-F1
#
_cell.length_a   1.000
_cell.length_b   1.000
_cell.length_c   1.000
_cell.angle_alpha   90.00
_cell.angle_beta   90.00
_cell.angle_gamma   90.00
#
_symmetry.space_group_name_H-M   'P 1'
#
loop_
_entity.id
_entity.type
_entity.pdbx_description
1 polymer ?
#
loop_
_entity_poly.entity_id
_entity_poly.type
_entity_poly.pdbx_seq_one_letter_code
_entity_poly.pdbx_strand_id
1 'polypeptide(L)'
;MDETAVLDLLDASRLLGAALDVFATEPLPAGHPFWRHPRVLLSPHVAAVTARFWERETGLIVENIRRYLAGSPLANTVDLEAGY
;
A
#
# COMPACT_ATOMS: atom_id res chain seq x y z
N MET A 1 -1.44 8.48 6.18
CA MET A 1 -2.09 8.16 7.47
C MET A 1 -1.21 8.71 8.58
N ASP A 2 -1.79 9.24 9.65
CA ASP A 2 -1.02 9.59 10.85
C ASP A 2 -0.96 8.38 11.79
N GLU A 3 0.19 7.72 11.85
CA GLU A 3 0.40 6.50 12.65
C GLU A 3 0.35 6.78 14.16
N THR A 4 0.72 7.99 14.59
CA THR A 4 0.64 8.39 16.01
C THR A 4 -0.80 8.55 16.43
N ALA A 5 -1.62 9.22 15.61
CA ALA A 5 -3.05 9.36 15.89
C ALA A 5 -3.77 8.00 15.97
N VAL A 6 -3.35 7.01 15.17
CA VAL A 6 -3.89 5.64 15.25
C VAL A 6 -3.56 5.01 16.60
N LEU A 7 -2.31 5.11 17.07
CA LEU A 7 -1.91 4.60 18.39
C LEU A 7 -2.71 5.26 19.51
N ASP A 8 -2.83 6.58 19.50
CA ASP A 8 -3.58 7.33 20.51
C ASP A 8 -5.05 6.91 20.59
N LEU A 9 -5.70 6.71 19.43
CA LEU A 9 -7.09 6.29 19.36
C LEU A 9 -7.30 4.83 19.78
N LEU A 10 -6.31 3.97 19.50
CA LEU A 10 -6.30 2.61 20.02
C LEU A 10 -6.18 2.66 21.54
N ASP A 11 -5.17 3.31 22.09
CA ASP A 11 -4.94 3.40 23.55
C ASP A 11 -6.13 4.00 24.29
N ALA A 12 -6.74 5.07 23.75
CA ALA A 12 -7.98 5.66 24.27
C ALA A 12 -9.24 4.77 24.09
N SER A 13 -9.09 3.57 23.51
CA SER A 13 -10.15 2.60 23.22
C SER A 13 -11.30 3.17 22.39
N ARG A 14 -10.99 4.15 21.54
CA ARG A 14 -11.88 4.69 20.52
C ARG A 14 -11.86 3.85 19.24
N LEU A 15 -10.77 3.13 19.01
CA LEU A 15 -10.67 2.07 18.01
C LEU A 15 -10.58 0.70 18.69
N LEU A 16 -11.31 -0.27 18.15
CA LEU A 16 -11.26 -1.66 18.62
C LEU A 16 -9.97 -2.37 18.18
N GLY A 17 -9.40 -1.97 17.05
CA GLY A 17 -8.15 -2.50 16.51
C GLY A 17 -7.80 -1.88 15.16
N ALA A 18 -6.61 -2.19 14.68
CA ALA A 18 -6.12 -1.80 13.36
C ALA A 18 -5.47 -3.00 12.67
N ALA A 19 -5.80 -3.24 11.40
CA ALA A 19 -5.12 -4.21 10.53
C ALA A 19 -4.46 -3.44 9.39
N LEU A 20 -3.12 -3.51 9.30
CA LEU A 20 -2.32 -2.63 8.44
C LEU A 20 -1.38 -3.45 7.54
N ASP A 21 -1.37 -3.10 6.25
CA ASP A 21 -0.49 -3.68 5.23
C ASP A 21 0.58 -2.68 4.75
N VAL A 22 0.31 -1.38 4.91
CA VAL A 22 1.16 -0.28 4.41
C VAL A 22 1.54 0.67 5.52
N PHE A 23 2.71 1.29 5.39
CA PHE A 23 3.28 2.19 6.39
C PHE A 23 3.88 3.42 5.74
N ALA A 24 4.06 4.50 6.50
CA ALA A 24 4.70 5.71 5.98
C ALA A 24 6.16 5.47 5.57
N THR A 25 6.86 4.57 6.26
CA THR A 25 8.21 4.11 5.92
C THR A 25 8.22 2.60 5.80
N GLU A 26 8.69 2.10 4.65
CA GLU A 26 8.77 0.68 4.36
C GLU A 26 10.22 0.25 4.05
N PRO A 27 10.73 -0.83 4.69
CA PRO A 27 10.04 -1.68 5.67
C PRO A 27 9.80 -0.96 7.00
N LEU A 28 8.76 -1.40 7.73
CA LEU A 28 8.42 -0.81 9.02
C LEU A 28 9.62 -0.91 9.99
N PRO A 29 10.12 0.21 10.55
CA PRO A 29 11.30 0.18 11.42
C PRO A 29 11.11 -0.79 12.60
N ALA A 30 12.15 -1.56 12.94
CA ALA A 30 12.06 -2.61 13.97
C ALA A 30 11.66 -2.09 15.37
N GLY A 31 11.91 -0.81 15.66
CA GLY A 31 11.51 -0.17 16.92
C GLY A 31 10.07 0.38 16.94
N HIS A 32 9.31 0.26 15.85
CA HIS A 32 8.00 0.91 15.73
C HIS A 32 6.97 0.33 16.73
N PRO A 33 6.14 1.16 17.40
CA PRO A 33 5.18 0.69 18.42
C PRO A 33 4.15 -0.33 17.90
N PHE A 34 3.76 -0.25 16.62
CA PHE A 34 2.84 -1.21 16.01
C PHE A 34 3.29 -2.67 16.15
N TRP A 35 4.60 -2.95 16.20
CA TRP A 35 5.09 -4.32 16.40
C TRP A 35 4.66 -4.96 17.73
N ARG A 36 4.36 -4.14 18.74
CA ARG A 36 4.07 -4.61 20.11
C ARG A 36 2.65 -4.27 20.57
N HIS A 37 1.93 -3.44 19.82
CA HIS A 37 0.61 -2.98 20.24
C HIS A 37 -0.43 -4.12 20.13
N PRO A 38 -1.12 -4.50 21.22
CA PRO A 38 -1.90 -5.75 21.29
C PRO A 38 -3.16 -5.77 20.42
N ARG A 39 -3.63 -4.60 19.96
CA ARG A 39 -4.79 -4.46 19.04
C ARG A 39 -4.38 -4.11 17.61
N VAL A 40 -3.11 -4.28 17.26
CA VAL A 40 -2.62 -4.08 15.90
C VAL A 40 -2.27 -5.42 15.28
N LEU A 41 -2.83 -5.68 14.10
CA LEU A 41 -2.48 -6.79 13.23
C LEU A 41 -1.68 -6.24 12.05
N LEU A 42 -0.49 -6.78 11.81
CA LEU A 42 0.38 -6.35 10.72
C LEU A 42 0.49 -7.43 9.64
N SER A 43 0.38 -7.02 8.39
CA SER A 43 0.94 -7.73 7.24
C SER A 43 2.07 -6.88 6.63
N PRO A 44 3.10 -7.50 6.03
CA PRO A 44 3.98 -6.79 5.10
C PRO A 44 3.16 -6.25 3.93
N HIS A 45 3.67 -5.30 3.14
CA HIS A 45 2.96 -4.70 2.00
C HIS A 45 2.72 -5.70 0.86
N VAL A 46 1.73 -6.58 1.04
CA VAL A 46 1.43 -7.71 0.14
C VAL A 46 -0.07 -7.94 -0.04
N ALA A 47 -0.95 -7.06 0.44
CA ALA A 47 -2.40 -7.23 0.30
C ALA A 47 -2.85 -7.35 -1.17
N ALA A 48 -2.13 -6.71 -2.09
CA ALA A 48 -2.39 -6.81 -3.53
C ALA A 48 -1.91 -8.13 -4.16
N VAL A 49 -1.01 -8.87 -3.50
CA VAL A 49 -0.32 -10.02 -4.07
C VAL A 49 -1.18 -11.28 -3.98
N THR A 50 -1.94 -11.53 -5.05
CA THR A 50 -2.73 -12.74 -5.27
C THR A 50 -2.05 -13.72 -6.22
N ALA A 51 -2.59 -14.93 -6.37
CA ALA A 51 -2.04 -15.96 -7.27
C ALA A 51 -1.87 -15.50 -8.74
N ARG A 52 -2.64 -14.51 -9.19
CA ARG A 52 -2.58 -13.95 -10.55
C ARG A 52 -1.95 -12.56 -10.63
N PHE A 53 -1.43 -12.05 -9.52
CA PHE A 53 -0.86 -10.71 -9.46
C PHE A 53 0.25 -10.52 -10.49
N TRP A 54 1.26 -11.38 -10.47
CA TRP A 54 2.41 -11.25 -11.38
C TRP A 54 2.03 -11.38 -12.86
N GLU A 55 1.10 -12.27 -13.20
CA GLU A 55 0.59 -12.42 -14.58
C GLU A 55 -0.01 -11.11 -15.09
N ARG A 56 -0.87 -10.47 -14.28
CA ARG A 56 -1.57 -9.23 -14.66
C ARG A 56 -0.62 -8.04 -14.73
N GLU A 57 0.20 -7.84 -13.71
CA GLU A 57 1.01 -6.62 -13.62
C GLU A 57 2.17 -6.63 -14.60
N THR A 58 2.82 -7.78 -14.78
CA THR A 58 3.85 -7.88 -15.83
C THR A 58 3.25 -7.74 -17.23
N GLY A 59 2.04 -8.26 -17.46
CA GLY A 59 1.30 -8.07 -18.70
C GLY A 59 1.05 -6.59 -19.02
N LEU A 60 0.56 -5.83 -18.03
CA LEU A 60 0.31 -4.39 -18.17
C LEU A 60 1.61 -3.59 -18.39
N ILE A 61 2.67 -3.90 -17.64
CA ILE A 61 3.98 -3.25 -17.79
C ILE A 61 4.53 -3.47 -19.20
N VAL A 62 4.52 -4.73 -19.68
CA VAL A 62 5.02 -5.07 -21.01
C VAL A 62 4.23 -4.37 -22.11
N GLU A 63 2.90 -4.31 -21.98
CA GLU A 63 2.05 -3.59 -22.92
C GLU A 63 2.35 -2.08 -22.95
N ASN A 64 2.51 -1.45 -21.79
CA ASN A 64 2.88 -0.03 -21.73
C ASN A 64 4.28 0.26 -22.27
N ILE A 65 5.25 -0.65 -22.07
CA ILE A 65 6.57 -0.54 -22.71
C ILE A 65 6.44 -0.56 -24.24
N ARG A 66 5.63 -1.48 -24.80
CA ARG A 66 5.40 -1.51 -26.25
C ARG A 66 4.76 -0.23 -26.77
N ARG A 67 3.75 0.28 -26.07
CA ARG A 67 3.06 1.54 -26.43
C ARG A 67 4.01 2.72 -26.40
N TYR A 68 4.82 2.84 -25.35
CA TYR A 68 5.82 3.89 -25.20
C TYR A 68 6.80 3.90 -26.38
N LEU A 69 7.36 2.74 -26.72
CA LEU A 69 8.31 2.61 -27.84
C LEU A 69 7.68 2.91 -29.20
N ALA A 70 6.37 2.67 -29.36
CA ALA A 70 5.63 2.97 -30.58
C ALA A 70 5.10 4.42 -30.65
N GLY A 71 5.30 5.24 -29.61
CA GLY A 71 4.70 6.58 -29.52
C GLY A 71 3.16 6.56 -29.35
N SER A 72 2.60 5.43 -28.94
CA SER A 72 1.16 5.26 -28.70
C SER A 72 0.77 5.69 -27.29
N PRO A 73 -0.49 6.11 -27.06
CA PRO A 73 -0.98 6.41 -25.71
C PRO A 73 -0.85 5.22 -24.76
N LEU A 74 -0.36 5.49 -23.55
CA LEU A 74 -0.24 4.51 -22.47
C LEU A 74 -1.63 4.13 -21.93
N ALA A 75 -1.75 2.89 -21.46
CA ALA A 75 -2.91 2.45 -20.68
C ALA A 75 -2.74 2.88 -19.21
N ASN A 76 -3.86 3.21 -18.56
CA ASN A 76 -3.93 3.56 -17.14
C ASN A 76 -3.03 4.75 -16.75
N THR A 77 -2.97 5.78 -17.60
CA THR A 77 -2.27 7.02 -17.26
C THR A 77 -2.90 7.66 -16.04
N VAL A 78 -2.07 7.96 -15.04
CA VAL A 78 -2.49 8.70 -13.84
C VAL A 78 -2.55 10.17 -14.18
N ASP A 79 -3.71 10.78 -13.96
CA ASP A 79 -3.88 12.22 -13.97
C ASP A 79 -3.54 12.77 -12.58
N LEU A 80 -2.48 13.57 -12.48
CA LEU A 80 -2.03 14.16 -11.21
C LEU A 80 -2.88 15.35 -10.78
N GLU A 81 -3.61 15.99 -11.70
CA GLU A 81 -4.52 17.09 -11.39
C GLU A 81 -5.88 16.60 -10.91
N ALA A 82 -6.29 15.40 -11.33
CA ALA A 82 -7.55 14.78 -10.90
C ALA A 82 -7.62 14.52 -9.38
N GLY A 83 -6.47 14.38 -8.71
CA GLY A 83 -6.40 14.13 -7.27
C GLY A 83 -7.00 12.77 -6.86
N TYR A 84 -7.39 12.67 -5.58
CA TYR A 84 -8.13 11.55 -4.98
C TYR A 84 -9.47 12.03 -4.42
#